data_AF-A0AA96UGL0-F1
#
_entry.id   AF-A0AA96UGL0-F1
#
_cell.length_a   1.000
_cell.length_b   1.000
_cell.length_c   1.000
_cell.angle_alpha   90.00
_cell.angle_beta   90.00
_cell.angle_gamma   90.00
#
_symmetry.space_group_name_H-M   'P 1'
#
loop_
_entity.id
_entity.type
_entity.pdbx_description
1 polymer ?
#
loop_
_entity_poly.entity_id
_entity_poly.type
_entity_poly.pdbx_seq_one_letter_code
_entity_poly.pdbx_strand_id
1 'polypeptide(L)'
;MTSRSDDHTAAIARVRDRARRQEMREAGYHEARILLLIDKFTTAKKGLDGLTKLAKLDFLLRYPAMLDRLLAEDDIHWPQGAQPTASERLAVESRMTRYKYGPWDQRYYSILGSLAARGLITYSGANRAEFRVTADGAIAATALTVTDEWAVVAQRIALLKRHFNKSGTALKTLIYDRLPDAVDRPLRTEI
;
A
#
# COMPACT_ATOMS: atom_id res chain seq x y z
N MET A 1 -33.86 -37.98 -8.05
CA MET A 1 -32.37 -37.96 -8.07
C MET A 1 -31.77 -36.60 -8.46
N THR A 2 -32.56 -35.53 -8.56
CA THR A 2 -32.12 -34.18 -9.02
C THR A 2 -31.62 -33.25 -7.90
N SER A 3 -32.15 -33.38 -6.67
CA SER A 3 -31.88 -32.45 -5.55
C SER A 3 -30.41 -32.34 -5.11
N ARG A 4 -29.61 -33.40 -5.24
CA ARG A 4 -28.21 -33.42 -4.75
C ARG A 4 -27.23 -32.69 -5.69
N SER A 5 -27.60 -32.56 -6.97
CA SER A 5 -26.83 -31.83 -8.00
C SER A 5 -27.05 -30.33 -7.91
N ASP A 6 -28.28 -29.91 -7.61
CA ASP A 6 -28.67 -28.51 -7.48
C ASP A 6 -28.08 -27.87 -6.21
N ASP A 7 -28.07 -28.61 -5.09
CA ASP A 7 -27.44 -28.16 -3.84
C ASP A 7 -25.91 -28.00 -3.96
N HIS A 8 -25.24 -28.87 -4.73
CA HIS A 8 -23.80 -28.78 -4.96
C HIS A 8 -23.45 -27.56 -5.82
N THR A 9 -24.25 -27.29 -6.85
CA THR A 9 -24.08 -26.12 -7.74
C THR A 9 -24.31 -24.81 -6.97
N ALA A 10 -25.34 -24.76 -6.12
CA ALA A 10 -25.61 -23.62 -5.24
C ALA A 10 -24.49 -23.40 -4.21
N ALA A 11 -23.92 -24.47 -3.65
CA ALA A 11 -22.78 -24.37 -2.74
C ALA A 11 -21.52 -23.81 -3.43
N ILE A 12 -21.20 -24.27 -4.64
CA ILE A 12 -20.07 -23.75 -5.43
C ILE A 12 -20.26 -22.26 -5.76
N ALA A 13 -21.46 -21.85 -6.16
CA ALA A 13 -21.77 -20.45 -6.44
C ALA A 13 -21.54 -19.55 -5.21
N ARG A 14 -22.00 -19.97 -4.02
CA ARG A 14 -21.79 -19.24 -2.76
C ARG A 14 -20.32 -19.10 -2.39
N VAL A 15 -19.52 -20.16 -2.60
CA VAL A 15 -18.07 -20.13 -2.36
C VAL A 15 -17.39 -19.14 -3.31
N ARG A 16 -17.72 -19.17 -4.60
CA ARG A 16 -17.19 -18.22 -5.60
C ARG A 16 -17.55 -16.77 -5.28
N ASP A 17 -18.79 -16.51 -4.88
CA ASP A 17 -19.23 -15.16 -4.50
C ASP A 17 -18.58 -14.65 -3.22
N ARG A 18 -18.30 -15.55 -2.26
CA ARG A 18 -17.53 -15.17 -1.06
C ARG A 18 -16.09 -14.84 -1.42
N ALA A 19 -15.44 -15.66 -2.24
CA ALA A 19 -14.07 -15.42 -2.73
C ALA A 19 -13.97 -14.09 -3.48
N ARG A 20 -14.86 -13.85 -4.46
CA ARG A 20 -14.89 -12.58 -5.22
C ARG A 20 -15.09 -11.37 -4.31
N ARG A 21 -16.00 -11.45 -3.33
CA ARG A 21 -16.21 -10.35 -2.37
C ARG A 21 -14.99 -10.09 -1.49
N GLN A 22 -14.26 -11.14 -1.12
CA GLN A 22 -13.01 -10.99 -0.37
C GLN A 22 -11.94 -10.32 -1.23
N GLU A 23 -11.74 -10.79 -2.46
CA GLU A 23 -10.80 -10.18 -3.41
C GLU A 23 -11.13 -8.70 -3.68
N MET A 24 -12.41 -8.36 -3.86
CA MET A 24 -12.84 -6.98 -4.04
C MET A 24 -12.57 -6.12 -2.80
N ARG A 25 -12.78 -6.64 -1.60
CA ARG A 25 -12.45 -5.92 -0.35
C ARG A 25 -10.96 -5.70 -0.22
N GLU A 26 -10.15 -6.72 -0.48
CA GLU A 26 -8.68 -6.62 -0.47
C GLU A 26 -8.21 -5.59 -1.50
N ALA A 27 -8.73 -5.64 -2.72
CA ALA A 27 -8.42 -4.66 -3.76
C ALA A 27 -8.80 -3.23 -3.35
N GLY A 28 -10.02 -3.02 -2.84
CA GLY A 28 -10.50 -1.72 -2.38
C GLY A 28 -9.66 -1.14 -1.24
N TYR A 29 -9.23 -2.00 -0.32
CA TYR A 29 -8.34 -1.62 0.77
C TYR A 29 -6.94 -1.19 0.24
N HIS A 30 -6.36 -1.93 -0.71
CA HIS A 30 -5.11 -1.50 -1.34
C HIS A 30 -5.27 -0.19 -2.14
N GLU A 31 -6.36 -0.03 -2.90
CA GLU A 31 -6.66 1.20 -3.63
C GLU A 31 -6.73 2.42 -2.71
N ALA A 32 -7.45 2.31 -1.59
CA ALA A 32 -7.59 3.37 -0.60
C ALA A 32 -6.23 3.78 -0.01
N ARG A 33 -5.39 2.82 0.39
CA ARG A 33 -4.04 3.14 0.92
C ARG A 33 -3.15 3.81 -0.12
N ILE A 34 -3.16 3.33 -1.36
CA ILE A 34 -2.38 3.92 -2.45
C ILE A 34 -2.86 5.33 -2.78
N LEU A 35 -4.18 5.56 -2.78
CA LEU A 35 -4.74 6.90 -2.95
C LEU A 35 -4.27 7.85 -1.86
N LEU A 36 -4.34 7.44 -0.57
CA LEU A 36 -3.88 8.25 0.56
C LEU A 36 -2.37 8.55 0.49
N LEU A 37 -1.55 7.59 0.06
CA LEU A 37 -0.12 7.79 -0.17
C LEU A 37 0.14 8.82 -1.27
N ILE A 38 -0.53 8.70 -2.42
CA ILE A 38 -0.37 9.63 -3.54
C ILE A 38 -0.82 11.03 -3.12
N ASP A 39 -1.98 11.15 -2.47
CA ASP A 39 -2.51 12.41 -1.96
C ASP A 39 -1.51 13.10 -1.01
N LYS A 40 -1.06 12.39 0.03
CA LYS A 40 -0.14 12.97 1.02
C LYS A 40 1.22 13.38 0.44
N PHE A 41 1.70 12.65 -0.56
CA PHE A 41 3.01 12.91 -1.15
C PHE A 41 2.96 13.86 -2.36
N THR A 42 1.78 14.20 -2.85
CA THR A 42 1.57 15.21 -3.88
C THR A 42 1.50 16.61 -3.27
N THR A 43 1.83 17.61 -4.08
CA THR A 43 1.74 19.05 -3.81
C THR A 43 1.16 19.73 -5.05
N ALA A 44 0.81 21.01 -4.95
CA ALA A 44 0.33 21.78 -6.11
C ALA A 44 1.30 21.79 -7.30
N LYS A 45 2.62 21.65 -7.05
CA LYS A 45 3.67 21.74 -8.08
C LYS A 45 4.23 20.39 -8.51
N LYS A 46 4.24 19.41 -7.62
CA LYS A 46 4.93 18.12 -7.80
C LYS A 46 4.10 16.96 -7.24
N GLY A 47 4.00 15.89 -8.00
CA GLY A 47 3.40 14.62 -7.60
C GLY A 47 4.39 13.66 -6.93
N LEU A 48 3.90 12.46 -6.64
CA LEU A 48 4.72 11.36 -6.15
C LEU A 48 5.61 10.85 -7.29
N ASP A 49 6.91 11.04 -7.12
CA ASP A 49 7.93 10.76 -8.14
C ASP A 49 8.30 9.28 -8.19
N GLY A 50 7.68 8.56 -9.12
CA GLY A 50 8.08 7.23 -9.53
C GLY A 50 7.51 6.09 -8.68
N LEU A 51 7.33 4.95 -9.34
CA LEU A 51 6.75 3.77 -8.73
C LEU A 51 7.64 3.14 -7.65
N THR A 52 8.97 3.30 -7.76
CA THR A 52 9.91 2.89 -6.70
C THR A 52 9.62 3.60 -5.39
N LYS A 53 9.39 4.92 -5.42
CA LYS A 53 9.08 5.67 -4.20
C LYS A 53 7.77 5.19 -3.59
N LEU A 54 6.73 5.03 -4.40
CA LEU A 54 5.43 4.54 -3.95
C LEU A 54 5.56 3.15 -3.29
N ALA A 55 6.25 2.22 -3.96
CA ALA A 55 6.43 0.86 -3.45
C ALA A 55 7.21 0.82 -2.13
N LYS A 56 8.23 1.66 -1.96
CA LYS A 56 8.98 1.71 -0.69
C LYS A 56 8.16 2.32 0.44
N LEU A 57 7.38 3.36 0.18
CA LEU A 57 6.51 3.95 1.19
C LEU A 57 5.40 2.99 1.61
N ASP A 58 4.76 2.32 0.65
CA ASP A 58 3.73 1.32 0.92
C ASP A 58 4.29 0.09 1.65
N PHE A 59 5.51 -0.36 1.31
CA PHE A 59 6.21 -1.39 2.09
C PHE A 59 6.35 -0.99 3.57
N LEU A 60 6.78 0.24 3.87
CA LEU A 60 6.91 0.68 5.25
C LEU A 60 5.57 0.76 5.99
N LEU A 61 4.46 0.99 5.29
CA LEU A 61 3.12 0.90 5.89
C LEU A 61 2.70 -0.56 6.15
N ARG A 62 2.93 -1.45 5.19
CA ARG A 62 2.51 -2.87 5.26
C ARG A 62 3.31 -3.70 6.25
N TYR A 63 4.53 -3.27 6.57
CA TYR A 63 5.44 -3.99 7.46
C TYR A 63 5.86 -3.08 8.63
N PRO A 64 4.96 -2.84 9.60
CA PRO A 64 5.23 -1.93 10.70
C PRO A 64 6.44 -2.33 11.55
N ALA A 65 6.75 -3.62 11.67
CA ALA A 65 7.96 -4.08 12.36
C ALA A 65 9.27 -3.63 11.67
N MET A 66 9.24 -3.44 10.34
CA MET A 66 10.38 -2.90 9.60
C MET A 66 10.49 -1.39 9.77
N LEU A 67 9.35 -0.70 9.80
CA LEU A 67 9.32 0.72 10.10
C LEU A 67 9.75 1.00 11.55
N ASP A 68 9.36 0.16 12.52
CA ASP A 68 9.82 0.24 13.93
C ASP A 68 11.36 0.31 14.01
N ARG A 69 12.06 -0.59 13.29
CA ARG A 69 13.53 -0.62 13.25
C ARG A 69 14.11 0.69 12.72
N LEU A 70 13.57 1.20 11.61
CA LEU A 70 14.05 2.46 11.01
C LEU A 70 13.77 3.68 11.90
N LEU A 71 12.62 3.71 12.57
CA LEU A 71 12.25 4.78 13.49
C LEU A 71 13.17 4.76 14.73
N ALA A 72 13.46 3.59 15.27
CA ALA A 72 14.33 3.43 16.45
C ALA A 72 15.77 3.91 16.20
N GLU A 73 16.33 3.66 15.02
CA GLU A 73 17.67 4.13 14.66
C GLU A 73 17.80 5.67 14.63
N ASP A 74 16.71 6.36 14.32
CA ASP A 74 16.66 7.82 14.21
C ASP A 74 16.00 8.48 15.45
N ASP A 75 15.76 7.72 16.53
CA ASP A 75 15.05 8.15 17.75
C ASP A 75 13.68 8.81 17.48
N ILE A 76 12.95 8.24 16.53
CA ILE A 76 11.61 8.69 16.15
C ILE A 76 10.57 7.77 16.79
N HIS A 77 9.51 8.36 17.34
CA HIS A 77 8.38 7.61 17.89
C HIS A 77 7.14 7.69 17.00
N TRP A 78 6.31 6.66 17.07
CA TRP A 78 4.98 6.69 16.48
C TRP A 78 4.14 7.80 17.10
N PRO A 79 3.27 8.46 16.30
CA PRO A 79 2.23 9.32 16.84
C PRO A 79 1.34 8.55 17.83
N GLN A 80 0.87 9.24 18.88
CA GLN A 80 -0.06 8.65 19.85
C GLN A 80 -1.32 8.12 19.15
N GLY A 81 -1.67 6.86 19.41
CA GLY A 81 -2.83 6.19 18.80
C GLY A 81 -2.57 5.63 17.39
N ALA A 82 -1.38 5.87 16.81
CA ALA A 82 -1.00 5.33 15.50
C ALA A 82 0.01 4.17 15.59
N GLN A 83 0.39 3.76 16.80
CA GLN A 83 1.26 2.62 17.03
C GLN A 83 0.68 1.36 16.39
N PRO A 84 1.50 0.50 15.78
CA PRO A 84 1.06 -0.82 15.38
C PRO A 84 0.73 -1.65 16.63
N THR A 85 -0.33 -2.45 16.54
CA THR A 85 -0.69 -3.46 17.54
C THR A 85 0.31 -4.61 17.52
N ALA A 86 0.30 -5.46 18.54
CA ALA A 86 1.12 -6.68 18.55
C ALA A 86 0.80 -7.59 17.35
N SER A 87 -0.49 -7.72 17.01
CA SER A 87 -0.94 -8.48 15.85
C SER A 87 -0.43 -7.88 14.54
N GLU A 88 -0.48 -6.57 14.35
CA GLU A 88 0.05 -5.91 13.13
C GLU A 88 1.57 -6.06 12.99
N ARG A 89 2.33 -6.11 14.10
CA ARG A 89 3.79 -6.36 14.05
C ARG A 89 4.15 -7.79 13.66
N LEU A 90 3.29 -8.75 14.00
CA LEU A 90 3.46 -10.17 13.69
C LEU A 90 2.84 -10.55 12.35
N ALA A 91 1.80 -9.82 11.92
CA ALA A 91 1.09 -10.07 10.68
C ALA A 91 1.83 -9.45 9.50
N VAL A 92 1.91 -10.21 8.41
CA VAL A 92 2.19 -9.66 7.09
C VAL A 92 0.83 -9.28 6.50
N GLU A 93 0.53 -7.97 6.44
CA GLU A 93 -0.77 -7.42 5.98
C GLU A 93 -1.20 -7.99 4.62
N SER A 94 -0.22 -8.27 3.75
CA SER A 94 -0.35 -9.06 2.52
C SER A 94 1.04 -9.52 2.09
N ARG A 95 1.24 -10.79 1.72
CA ARG A 95 2.55 -11.27 1.25
C ARG A 95 2.98 -10.47 0.01
N MET A 96 4.13 -9.80 0.07
CA MET A 96 4.70 -9.10 -1.09
C MET A 96 5.78 -9.97 -1.73
N THR A 97 5.75 -10.13 -3.06
CA THR A 97 6.80 -10.87 -3.77
C THR A 97 8.04 -9.99 -3.97
N ARG A 98 9.24 -10.51 -3.71
CA ARG A 98 10.48 -9.78 -4.01
C ARG A 98 10.75 -9.70 -5.52
N TYR A 99 10.79 -8.50 -6.08
CA TYR A 99 11.25 -8.21 -7.44
C TYR A 99 12.57 -7.44 -7.46
N LYS A 100 13.11 -7.18 -8.66
CA LYS A 100 14.42 -6.55 -8.93
C LYS A 100 14.65 -5.21 -8.20
N TYR A 101 13.60 -4.54 -7.71
CA TYR A 101 13.67 -3.24 -7.04
C TYR A 101 13.05 -3.22 -5.62
N GLY A 102 12.71 -4.39 -5.05
CA GLY A 102 12.12 -4.53 -3.70
C GLY A 102 10.89 -5.43 -3.66
N PRO A 103 10.26 -5.59 -2.48
CA PRO A 103 8.92 -6.15 -2.39
C PRO A 103 7.99 -5.35 -3.31
N TRP A 104 7.40 -6.02 -4.28
CA TRP A 104 6.50 -5.44 -5.26
C TRP A 104 5.33 -6.37 -5.45
N ASP A 105 4.15 -5.79 -5.41
CA ASP A 105 2.92 -6.50 -5.71
C ASP A 105 2.59 -6.31 -7.20
N GLN A 106 2.41 -7.38 -7.97
CA GLN A 106 1.99 -7.25 -9.38
C GLN A 106 0.71 -6.42 -9.52
N ARG A 107 -0.09 -6.35 -8.44
CA ARG A 107 -1.31 -5.54 -8.33
C ARG A 107 -1.10 -4.04 -8.47
N TYR A 108 0.10 -3.48 -8.33
CA TYR A 108 0.29 -2.02 -8.41
C TYR A 108 -0.22 -1.42 -9.72
N TYR A 109 0.03 -2.08 -10.85
CA TYR A 109 -0.46 -1.57 -12.15
C TYR A 109 -1.98 -1.63 -12.24
N SER A 110 -2.61 -2.69 -11.74
CA SER A 110 -4.07 -2.82 -11.69
C SER A 110 -4.70 -1.78 -10.76
N ILE A 111 -4.11 -1.56 -9.57
CA ILE A 111 -4.56 -0.56 -8.60
C ILE A 111 -4.44 0.85 -9.19
N LEU A 112 -3.27 1.20 -9.72
CA LEU A 112 -3.05 2.52 -10.34
C LEU A 112 -3.93 2.72 -11.57
N GLY A 113 -4.12 1.68 -12.39
CA GLY A 113 -5.02 1.70 -13.54
C GLY A 113 -6.47 1.91 -13.13
N SER A 114 -6.95 1.22 -12.08
CA SER A 114 -8.29 1.39 -11.52
C SER A 114 -8.53 2.81 -10.98
N LEU A 115 -7.59 3.33 -10.17
CA LEU A 115 -7.65 4.70 -9.65
C LEU A 115 -7.66 5.74 -10.77
N ALA A 116 -6.84 5.55 -11.81
CA ALA A 116 -6.78 6.45 -12.96
C ALA A 116 -8.05 6.37 -13.82
N ALA A 117 -8.58 5.16 -14.08
CA ALA A 117 -9.82 4.95 -14.83
C ALA A 117 -11.04 5.57 -14.14
N ARG A 118 -11.01 5.65 -12.81
CA ARG A 118 -12.01 6.35 -11.98
C ARG A 118 -11.77 7.85 -11.84
N GLY A 119 -10.74 8.40 -12.49
CA GLY A 119 -10.41 9.83 -12.44
C GLY A 119 -9.88 10.32 -11.10
N LEU A 120 -9.43 9.43 -10.19
CA LEU A 120 -8.94 9.80 -8.86
C LEU A 120 -7.47 10.21 -8.86
N ILE A 121 -6.69 9.70 -9.82
CA ILE A 121 -5.30 10.08 -10.02
C ILE A 121 -5.02 10.34 -11.49
N THR A 122 -3.96 11.10 -11.74
CA THR A 122 -3.32 11.19 -13.06
C THR A 122 -1.87 10.73 -12.95
N TYR A 123 -1.31 10.29 -14.07
CA TYR A 123 0.12 10.04 -14.19
C TYR A 123 0.68 10.81 -15.39
N SER A 124 1.87 11.37 -15.23
CA SER A 124 2.58 12.12 -16.28
C SER A 124 3.99 11.57 -16.51
N GLY A 125 4.51 11.77 -17.73
CA GLY A 125 5.88 11.43 -18.12
C GLY A 125 6.01 10.17 -18.99
N ALA A 126 6.88 10.25 -20.02
CA ALA A 126 7.08 9.16 -20.99
C ALA A 126 7.88 7.96 -20.44
N ASN A 127 8.68 8.14 -19.38
CA ASN A 127 9.58 7.10 -18.85
C ASN A 127 9.75 7.10 -17.31
N ARG A 128 9.15 8.05 -16.58
CA ARG A 128 9.10 8.08 -15.11
C ARG A 128 7.77 8.68 -14.67
N ALA A 129 6.89 7.81 -14.20
CA ALA A 129 5.53 8.16 -13.79
C ALA A 129 5.56 9.06 -12.55
N GLU A 130 5.23 10.33 -12.73
CA GLU A 130 4.81 11.17 -11.62
C GLU A 130 3.31 10.92 -11.41
N PHE A 131 2.92 10.49 -10.21
CA PHE A 131 1.52 10.28 -9.85
C PHE A 131 0.99 11.51 -9.11
N ARG A 132 -0.18 12.01 -9.51
CA ARG A 132 -0.87 13.12 -8.85
C ARG A 132 -2.30 12.74 -8.53
N VAL A 133 -2.79 13.20 -7.40
CA VAL A 133 -4.21 13.15 -7.08
C VAL A 133 -4.97 14.19 -7.91
N THR A 134 -6.20 13.88 -8.34
CA THR A 134 -7.12 14.86 -8.93
C THR A 134 -7.92 15.58 -7.84
N ALA A 135 -8.79 16.53 -8.22
CA ALA A 135 -9.73 17.13 -7.27
C ALA A 135 -10.65 16.06 -6.65
N ASP A 136 -11.22 15.18 -7.48
CA ASP A 136 -12.08 14.09 -7.02
C ASP A 136 -11.32 13.08 -6.16
N GLY A 137 -10.07 12.78 -6.52
CA GLY A 137 -9.19 11.95 -5.70
C GLY A 137 -8.90 12.55 -4.33
N ALA A 138 -8.70 13.87 -4.25
CA ALA A 138 -8.43 14.55 -2.98
C ALA A 138 -9.68 14.57 -2.09
N ILE A 139 -10.87 14.74 -2.68
CA ILE A 139 -12.15 14.60 -1.98
C ILE A 139 -12.31 13.18 -1.44
N ALA A 140 -12.06 12.16 -2.27
CA ALA A 140 -12.12 10.77 -1.87
C ALA A 140 -11.11 10.42 -0.77
N ALA A 141 -9.87 10.91 -0.88
CA ALA A 141 -8.84 10.75 0.14
C ALA A 141 -9.28 11.39 1.47
N THR A 142 -9.83 12.60 1.43
CA THR A 142 -10.35 13.28 2.63
C THR A 142 -11.52 12.54 3.25
N ALA A 143 -12.42 11.97 2.44
CA ALA A 143 -13.52 11.16 2.93
C ALA A 143 -13.06 9.85 3.60
N LEU A 144 -11.92 9.29 3.17
CA LEU A 144 -11.33 8.13 3.83
C LEU A 144 -10.79 8.52 5.21
N THR A 145 -10.05 9.63 5.34
CA THR A 145 -9.35 9.98 6.60
C THR A 145 -10.27 10.24 7.79
N VAL A 146 -11.57 10.48 7.57
CA VAL A 146 -12.56 10.67 8.64
C VAL A 146 -13.17 9.37 9.17
N THR A 147 -12.82 8.23 8.59
CA THR A 147 -13.24 6.90 9.10
C THR A 147 -12.19 6.35 10.06
N ASP A 148 -12.62 5.70 11.14
CA ASP A 148 -11.73 5.22 12.21
C ASP A 148 -10.58 4.34 11.69
N GLU A 149 -10.90 3.43 10.76
CA GLU A 149 -9.93 2.52 10.12
C GLU A 149 -8.82 3.28 9.39
N TRP A 150 -9.19 4.28 8.58
CA TRP A 150 -8.24 5.01 7.73
C TRP A 150 -7.60 6.21 8.42
N ALA A 151 -8.19 6.72 9.50
CA ALA A 151 -7.60 7.79 10.31
C ALA A 151 -6.24 7.37 10.88
N VAL A 152 -6.13 6.14 11.37
CA VAL A 152 -4.86 5.56 11.85
C VAL A 152 -3.85 5.47 10.71
N VAL A 153 -4.24 4.93 9.56
CA VAL A 153 -3.35 4.80 8.38
C VAL A 153 -2.88 6.18 7.90
N ALA A 154 -3.75 7.18 7.89
CA ALA A 154 -3.41 8.55 7.51
C ALA A 154 -2.37 9.18 8.44
N GLN A 155 -2.42 8.89 9.75
CA GLN A 155 -1.40 9.33 10.71
C GLN A 155 -0.04 8.65 10.44
N ARG A 156 -0.03 7.35 10.15
CA ARG A 156 1.18 6.61 9.77
C ARG A 156 1.77 7.14 8.45
N ILE A 157 0.93 7.46 7.47
CA ILE A 157 1.34 8.11 6.23
C ILE A 157 1.94 9.51 6.48
N ALA A 158 1.39 10.28 7.41
CA ALA A 158 1.95 11.57 7.80
C ALA A 158 3.34 11.45 8.46
N LEU A 159 3.55 10.41 9.28
CA LEU A 159 4.86 10.07 9.84
C LEU A 159 5.85 9.77 8.70
N LEU A 160 5.47 8.93 7.73
CA LEU A 160 6.29 8.67 6.55
C LEU A 160 6.61 9.93 5.75
N LYS A 161 5.63 10.81 5.55
CA LYS A 161 5.84 12.09 4.85
C LYS A 161 6.85 12.98 5.58
N ARG A 162 6.88 12.95 6.90
CA ARG A 162 7.79 13.76 7.72
C ARG A 162 9.22 13.24 7.68
N HIS A 163 9.42 11.93 7.83
CA HIS A 163 10.76 11.36 8.04
C HIS A 163 11.33 10.61 6.82
N PHE A 164 10.48 10.12 5.92
CA PHE A 164 10.83 9.27 4.79
C PHE A 164 10.49 9.89 3.42
N ASN A 165 10.30 11.20 3.34
CA ASN A 165 10.07 11.88 2.05
C ASN A 165 11.36 12.08 1.23
N LYS A 166 11.99 10.97 0.85
CA LYS A 166 13.22 10.93 0.04
C LYS A 166 12.89 10.52 -1.40
N SER A 167 13.89 10.49 -2.29
CA SER A 167 13.72 9.93 -3.64
C SER A 167 13.53 8.41 -3.58
N GLY A 168 12.98 7.80 -4.64
CA GLY A 168 12.83 6.34 -4.69
C GLY A 168 14.16 5.59 -4.55
N THR A 169 15.23 6.11 -5.15
CA THR A 169 16.59 5.55 -5.00
C THR A 169 17.11 5.69 -3.58
N ALA A 170 16.95 6.86 -2.95
CA ALA A 170 17.41 7.08 -1.58
C ALA A 170 16.65 6.20 -0.57
N LEU A 171 15.33 6.02 -0.75
CA LEU A 171 14.54 5.09 0.06
C LEU A 171 14.97 3.64 -0.15
N LYS A 172 15.25 3.26 -1.40
CA LYS A 172 15.77 1.92 -1.70
C LYS A 172 17.08 1.67 -0.96
N THR A 173 18.06 2.56 -1.10
CA THR A 173 19.36 2.45 -0.43
C THR A 173 19.19 2.38 1.08
N LEU A 174 18.43 3.30 1.67
CA LEU A 174 18.14 3.31 3.12
C LEU A 174 17.59 1.97 3.61
N ILE A 175 16.59 1.41 2.92
CA ILE A 175 15.98 0.13 3.29
C ILE A 175 16.98 -1.02 3.10
N TYR A 176 17.81 -0.99 2.05
CA TYR A 176 18.77 -2.07 1.78
C TYR A 176 19.89 -2.09 2.83
N ASP A 177 20.33 -0.92 3.26
CA ASP A 177 21.45 -0.78 4.19
C ASP A 177 21.02 -1.08 5.63
N ARG A 178 19.84 -0.62 6.04
CA ARG A 178 19.36 -0.72 7.44
C ARG A 178 18.47 -1.94 7.71
N LEU A 179 17.89 -2.53 6.67
CA LEU A 179 17.01 -3.70 6.77
C LEU A 179 17.50 -4.84 5.85
N PRO A 180 18.77 -5.30 5.98
CA PRO A 180 19.33 -6.32 5.10
C PRO A 180 18.46 -7.59 5.07
N ASP A 181 17.99 -8.07 6.23
CA ASP A 181 17.17 -9.29 6.33
C ASP A 181 15.82 -9.19 5.61
N ALA A 182 15.26 -7.97 5.50
CA ALA A 182 14.01 -7.73 4.80
C ALA A 182 14.19 -7.76 3.28
N VAL A 183 15.41 -7.53 2.81
CA VAL A 183 15.76 -7.47 1.39
C VAL A 183 16.56 -8.66 0.90
N ASP A 184 17.07 -9.54 1.77
CA ASP A 184 17.97 -10.65 1.40
C ASP A 184 17.25 -11.94 0.98
N ARG A 185 15.93 -11.89 0.74
CA ARG A 185 15.21 -13.06 0.22
C ARG A 185 15.53 -13.29 -1.27
N PRO A 186 15.51 -14.53 -1.79
CA PRO A 186 15.67 -14.78 -3.22
C PRO A 186 14.60 -14.04 -4.06
N LEU A 187 14.91 -13.67 -5.30
CA LEU A 187 13.91 -13.08 -6.19
C LEU A 187 12.71 -14.04 -6.36
N ARG A 188 11.50 -13.50 -6.48
CA ARG A 188 10.23 -14.26 -6.60
C ARG A 188 9.86 -15.08 -5.37
N THR A 189 10.41 -14.76 -4.21
CA THR A 189 9.95 -15.31 -2.92
C THR A 189 9.07 -14.31 -2.19
N GLU A 190 8.11 -14.83 -1.43
CA GLU A 190 7.20 -14.03 -0.61
C GLU A 190 7.98 -13.43 0.58
N ILE A 191 7.72 -12.16 0.88
CA ILE A 191 8.25 -11.39 2.02
C ILE A 191 7.19 -11.33 3.12
#